data_AF-A0A7S3L5G4-F1
#
_entry.id   AF-A0A7S3L5G4-F1
#
_cell.length_a   1.000
_cell.length_b   1.000
_cell.length_c   1.000
_cell.angle_alpha   90.00
_cell.angle_beta   90.00
_cell.angle_gamma   90.00
#
_symmetry.space_group_name_H-M   'P 1'
#
loop_
_entity.id
_entity.type
_entity.pdbx_description
1 polymer ?
#
loop_
_entity_poly.entity_id
_entity_poly.type
_entity_poly.pdbx_seq_one_letter_code
_entity_poly.pdbx_strand_id
1 'polypeptide(L)'
;MSCSAETKSFRSLAVEDSQSGDTATEESWAGRSEFDGGSERSSPIEDSRASSHAVTEDGSSVLPDDVMCGRDRWIHSHPGNRRFRHLINEYRERYQSAKYREHKTSMTTEIVNTVKRHGGRFLKLEGSFWREVDQSCAHEKVSHALRSAKDPNKAKPKRTRNVPIRPPSDEEERFFQILLADQQVI
;
A
#
# COMPACT_ATOMS: atom_id res chain seq x y z
N MET A 1 21.87 45.30 -2.41
CA MET A 1 20.59 46.01 -2.24
C MET A 1 20.19 46.56 -3.59
N SER A 2 19.22 45.92 -4.25
CA SER A 2 18.30 46.56 -5.21
C SER A 2 17.32 45.50 -5.69
N CYS A 3 16.06 45.76 -5.41
CA CYS A 3 14.91 44.94 -5.73
C CYS A 3 14.50 45.18 -7.19
N SER A 4 13.98 44.16 -7.87
CA SER A 4 13.04 44.34 -8.98
C SER A 4 12.14 43.10 -9.04
N ALA A 5 10.92 43.30 -8.59
CA ALA A 5 9.81 42.37 -8.75
C ALA A 5 9.13 42.69 -10.09
N GLU A 6 8.86 41.68 -10.90
CA GLU A 6 8.04 41.86 -12.09
C GLU A 6 6.86 40.90 -12.03
N THR A 7 5.68 41.51 -11.92
CA THR A 7 4.36 40.89 -11.90
C THR A 7 3.87 40.66 -13.31
N LYS A 8 3.42 39.45 -13.66
CA LYS A 8 2.55 39.24 -14.83
C LYS A 8 1.32 38.45 -14.45
N SER A 9 0.23 39.21 -14.31
CA SER A 9 -1.15 38.79 -14.40
C SER A 9 -1.45 38.32 -15.83
N PHE A 10 -2.08 37.15 -15.99
CA PHE A 10 -2.79 36.81 -17.21
C PHE A 10 -4.10 36.08 -16.93
N ARG A 11 -5.14 36.92 -16.96
CA ARG A 11 -6.54 36.75 -17.36
C ARG A 11 -7.06 35.36 -17.79
N SER A 12 -8.20 35.07 -17.18
CA SER A 12 -9.30 34.16 -17.49
C SER A 12 -9.71 34.07 -18.97
N LEU A 13 -10.09 32.87 -19.41
CA LEU A 13 -11.06 32.62 -20.47
C LEU A 13 -11.81 31.31 -20.19
N ALA A 14 -13.08 31.45 -19.85
CA ALA A 14 -14.07 30.40 -19.84
C ALA A 14 -14.49 30.08 -21.29
N VAL A 15 -14.73 28.80 -21.57
CA VAL A 15 -15.46 28.35 -22.77
C VAL A 15 -16.58 27.45 -22.26
N GLU A 16 -17.80 27.98 -22.33
CA GLU A 16 -19.04 27.22 -22.35
C GLU A 16 -19.25 26.71 -23.77
N ASP A 17 -19.64 25.45 -23.93
CA ASP A 17 -20.27 25.01 -25.18
C ASP A 17 -21.50 24.15 -24.89
N SER A 18 -22.49 24.37 -25.74
CA SER A 18 -23.90 24.04 -25.58
C SER A 18 -24.27 22.69 -26.18
N GLN A 19 -25.48 22.26 -25.83
CA GLN A 19 -26.15 20.98 -26.04
C GLN A 19 -26.24 20.46 -27.50
N SER A 20 -26.23 19.13 -27.63
CA SER A 20 -27.10 18.25 -28.46
C SER A 20 -26.37 16.89 -28.59
N GLY A 21 -26.95 15.69 -28.43
CA GLY A 21 -28.33 15.21 -28.53
C GLY A 21 -28.42 14.31 -29.77
N ASP A 22 -28.27 12.98 -29.63
CA ASP A 22 -28.77 11.94 -30.57
C ASP A 22 -28.52 10.53 -29.98
N THR A 23 -29.58 9.80 -29.61
CA THR A 23 -30.25 8.67 -30.29
C THR A 23 -29.69 7.27 -29.99
N ALA A 24 -30.58 6.40 -29.50
CA ALA A 24 -30.78 4.98 -29.84
C ALA A 24 -31.21 4.21 -28.58
N THR A 25 -32.50 3.86 -28.44
CA THR A 25 -33.16 2.60 -28.86
C THR A 25 -32.85 1.43 -27.92
N GLU A 26 -33.93 0.75 -27.53
CA GLU A 26 -34.10 -0.53 -26.82
C GLU A 26 -32.90 -1.51 -26.93
N GLU A 27 -32.61 -2.34 -25.93
CA GLU A 27 -33.31 -3.62 -25.76
C GLU A 27 -33.17 -4.21 -24.34
N SER A 28 -34.35 -4.54 -23.81
CA SER A 28 -34.71 -5.57 -22.83
C SER A 28 -33.68 -6.69 -22.63
N TRP A 29 -33.24 -6.93 -21.38
CA TRP A 29 -32.96 -8.26 -20.81
C TRP A 29 -33.56 -8.35 -19.40
N ALA A 30 -34.89 -8.53 -19.35
CA ALA A 30 -35.54 -9.07 -18.16
C ALA A 30 -35.19 -10.56 -18.02
N GLY A 31 -34.46 -10.94 -16.96
CA GLY A 31 -34.09 -12.33 -16.70
C GLY A 31 -33.55 -12.53 -15.29
N ARG A 32 -34.47 -12.80 -14.36
CA ARG A 32 -34.27 -13.22 -12.96
C ARG A 32 -33.15 -14.24 -12.74
N SER A 33 -32.39 -14.07 -11.67
CA SER A 33 -32.24 -15.13 -10.65
C SER A 33 -31.95 -14.54 -9.27
N GLU A 34 -32.98 -14.54 -8.42
CA GLU A 34 -32.81 -14.65 -6.97
C GLU A 34 -32.00 -15.90 -6.66
N PHE A 35 -30.80 -15.71 -6.10
CA PHE A 35 -30.17 -16.73 -5.28
C PHE A 35 -29.91 -16.10 -3.91
N ASP A 36 -30.92 -16.24 -3.06
CA ASP A 36 -30.85 -16.00 -1.63
C ASP A 36 -29.99 -17.12 -1.03
N GLY A 37 -28.91 -16.73 -0.35
CA GLY A 37 -27.88 -17.67 0.10
C GLY A 37 -27.03 -17.05 1.19
N GLY A 38 -27.69 -16.60 2.26
CA GLY A 38 -27.04 -16.24 3.51
C GLY A 38 -26.14 -17.37 4.02
N SER A 39 -24.87 -17.05 4.18
CA SER A 39 -24.02 -17.70 5.17
C SER A 39 -23.03 -16.66 5.66
N GLU A 40 -23.56 -15.80 6.52
CA GLU A 40 -22.81 -15.09 7.55
C GLU A 40 -22.00 -16.12 8.36
N ARG A 41 -20.80 -16.47 7.89
CA ARG A 41 -19.74 -16.93 8.79
C ARG A 41 -18.95 -15.71 9.21
N SER A 42 -19.64 -14.91 10.01
CA SER A 42 -19.05 -13.99 10.97
C SER A 42 -18.11 -14.80 11.86
N SER A 43 -16.83 -14.62 11.61
CA SER A 43 -15.87 -14.58 12.71
C SER A 43 -14.92 -13.45 12.37
N PRO A 44 -15.27 -12.20 12.70
CA PRO A 44 -14.24 -11.25 13.07
C PRO A 44 -13.53 -11.88 14.26
N ILE A 45 -12.40 -12.55 14.01
CA ILE A 45 -11.36 -12.58 15.02
C ILE A 45 -10.91 -11.11 15.07
N GLU A 46 -11.66 -10.30 15.81
CA GLU A 46 -11.13 -9.07 16.35
C GLU A 46 -9.94 -9.53 17.17
N ASP A 47 -8.77 -9.44 16.56
CA ASP A 47 -7.50 -9.57 17.22
C ASP A 47 -7.53 -8.48 18.30
N SER A 48 -7.92 -8.88 19.51
CA SER A 48 -8.13 -8.03 20.68
C SER A 48 -6.89 -7.25 21.09
N ARG A 49 -5.75 -7.49 20.41
CA ARG A 49 -4.54 -6.68 20.45
C ARG A 49 -4.65 -5.34 19.71
N ALA A 50 -5.66 -5.15 18.86
CA ALA A 50 -5.77 -3.97 18.00
C ALA A 50 -6.26 -2.70 18.71
N SER A 51 -6.84 -2.79 19.91
CA SER A 51 -7.49 -1.63 20.54
C SER A 51 -7.11 -1.34 22.00
N SER A 52 -6.45 -2.22 22.73
CA SER A 52 -6.02 -1.93 24.10
C SER A 52 -4.54 -1.57 24.13
N HIS A 53 -4.25 -0.29 24.35
CA HIS A 53 -2.94 0.30 24.66
C HIS A 53 -1.98 0.56 23.49
N ALA A 54 -2.37 1.42 22.55
CA ALA A 54 -1.41 2.19 21.76
C ALA A 54 -0.94 3.42 22.56
N VAL A 55 -0.41 3.19 23.76
CA VAL A 55 0.17 4.26 24.60
C VAL A 55 1.64 4.40 24.20
N THR A 56 2.10 5.63 24.02
CA THR A 56 3.54 5.89 23.89
C THR A 56 4.23 5.77 25.23
N GLU A 57 5.56 5.63 25.22
CA GLU A 57 6.39 5.67 26.44
C GLU A 57 6.06 6.89 27.32
N ASP A 58 5.76 8.03 26.70
CA ASP A 58 5.41 9.28 27.38
C ASP A 58 3.95 9.37 27.86
N GLY A 59 3.19 8.28 27.79
CA GLY A 59 1.76 8.28 28.19
C GLY A 59 0.82 8.94 27.19
N SER A 60 1.32 9.40 26.04
CA SER A 60 0.52 10.05 24.99
C SER A 60 -0.10 9.03 24.04
N SER A 61 -1.23 9.39 23.43
CA SER A 61 -1.83 8.58 22.35
C SER A 61 -1.06 8.77 21.04
N VAL A 62 -1.04 7.73 20.21
CA VAL A 62 -0.51 7.84 18.85
C VAL A 62 -1.36 8.79 18.02
N LEU A 63 -0.72 9.75 17.35
CA LEU A 63 -1.39 10.75 16.53
C LEU A 63 -1.61 10.25 15.09
N PRO A 64 -2.61 10.77 14.36
CA PRO A 64 -2.84 10.40 12.96
C PRO A 64 -1.67 10.70 12.03
N ASP A 65 -0.83 11.69 12.38
CA ASP A 65 0.35 12.09 11.62
C ASP A 65 1.60 11.27 11.93
N ASP A 66 1.54 10.40 12.96
CA ASP A 66 2.67 9.57 13.35
C ASP A 66 2.91 8.44 12.34
N VAL A 67 4.19 8.20 12.07
CA VAL A 67 4.68 7.19 11.16
C VAL A 67 5.14 5.98 11.97
N MET A 68 4.31 4.95 11.98
CA MET A 68 4.58 3.70 12.69
C MET A 68 5.59 2.83 11.91
N CYS A 69 6.59 2.31 12.62
CA CYS A 69 7.63 1.41 12.14
C CYS A 69 7.22 -0.02 12.48
N GLY A 70 6.81 -0.79 11.46
CA GLY A 70 6.41 -2.18 11.62
C GLY A 70 6.05 -2.82 10.29
N ARG A 71 5.76 -4.13 10.33
CA ARG A 71 5.38 -4.93 9.14
C ARG A 71 3.90 -5.29 9.11
N ASP A 72 3.18 -5.04 10.20
CA ASP A 72 1.79 -5.48 10.35
C ASP A 72 0.83 -4.71 9.44
N ARG A 73 -0.28 -5.36 9.09
CA ARG A 73 -1.28 -4.83 8.15
C ARG A 73 -1.93 -3.54 8.67
N TRP A 74 -2.27 -3.50 9.95
CA TRP A 74 -2.91 -2.33 10.58
C TRP A 74 -1.96 -1.14 10.65
N ILE A 75 -0.68 -1.37 10.96
CA ILE A 75 0.40 -0.37 10.88
C ILE A 75 0.49 0.19 9.47
N HIS A 76 0.46 -0.66 8.44
CA HIS A 76 0.52 -0.23 7.05
C HIS A 76 -0.67 0.66 6.63
N SER A 77 -1.83 0.44 7.23
CA SER A 77 -3.07 1.19 6.97
C SER A 77 -3.17 2.51 7.74
N HIS A 78 -2.26 2.78 8.68
CA HIS A 78 -2.26 4.00 9.48
C HIS A 78 -2.21 5.27 8.59
N PRO A 79 -3.00 6.33 8.89
CA PRO A 79 -3.01 7.58 8.12
C PRO A 79 -1.60 8.17 7.90
N GLY A 80 -0.77 8.26 8.94
CA GLY A 80 0.61 8.75 8.81
C GLY A 80 1.46 7.90 7.87
N ASN A 81 1.29 6.57 7.89
CA ASN A 81 1.98 5.67 6.97
C ASN A 81 1.46 5.75 5.52
N ARG A 82 0.20 6.13 5.31
CA ARG A 82 -0.34 6.44 3.96
C ARG A 82 0.28 7.72 3.41
N ARG A 83 0.31 8.80 4.20
CA ARG A 83 0.95 10.08 3.84
C ARG A 83 2.44 9.88 3.56
N PHE A 84 3.12 9.14 4.44
CA PHE A 84 4.52 8.77 4.27
C PHE A 84 4.78 8.06 2.93
N ARG A 85 3.95 7.09 2.54
CA ARG A 85 4.09 6.40 1.25
C ARG A 85 3.89 7.32 0.05
N HIS A 86 2.97 8.28 0.14
CA HIS A 86 2.80 9.29 -0.89
C HIS A 86 4.05 10.14 -1.05
N LEU A 87 4.60 10.64 0.05
CA LEU A 87 5.84 11.41 0.08
C LEU A 87 7.01 10.61 -0.51
N ILE A 88 7.17 9.33 -0.13
CA ILE A 88 8.19 8.46 -0.73
C ILE A 88 7.99 8.33 -2.25
N ASN A 89 6.74 8.29 -2.72
CA ASN A 89 6.46 8.15 -4.14
C ASN A 89 6.81 9.41 -4.95
N GLU A 90 6.71 10.59 -4.36
CA GLU A 90 7.15 11.85 -4.99
C GLU A 90 8.68 11.92 -5.14
N TYR A 91 9.41 11.49 -4.10
CA TYR A 91 10.88 11.56 -4.09
C TYR A 91 11.54 10.37 -4.82
N ARG A 92 10.81 9.29 -5.11
CA ARG A 92 11.39 8.05 -5.66
C ARG A 92 12.16 8.26 -6.97
N GLU A 93 11.61 9.05 -7.89
CA GLU A 93 12.18 9.22 -9.23
C GLU A 93 13.48 10.01 -9.15
N ARG A 94 13.49 11.06 -8.33
CA ARG A 94 14.69 11.83 -8.01
C ARG A 94 15.74 10.98 -7.29
N TYR A 95 15.32 10.09 -6.38
CA TYR A 95 16.22 9.18 -5.67
C TYR A 95 16.86 8.13 -6.59
N GLN A 96 16.08 7.57 -7.51
CA GLN A 96 16.54 6.55 -8.46
C GLN A 96 17.44 7.14 -9.55
N SER A 97 17.17 8.37 -9.99
CA SER A 97 18.00 9.09 -10.97
C SER A 97 19.29 9.68 -10.38
N ALA A 98 19.35 9.88 -9.06
CA ALA A 98 20.52 10.43 -8.40
C ALA A 98 21.74 9.48 -8.48
N LYS A 99 22.83 9.98 -9.07
CA LYS A 99 24.11 9.28 -9.18
C LYS A 99 24.93 9.36 -7.88
N TYR A 100 24.95 10.53 -7.24
CA TYR A 100 25.78 10.79 -6.07
C TYR A 100 25.09 10.40 -4.76
N ARG A 101 25.89 9.84 -3.85
CA ARG A 101 25.42 9.35 -2.55
C ARG A 101 24.98 10.50 -1.63
N GLU A 102 25.59 11.66 -1.76
CA GLU A 102 25.24 12.88 -1.01
C GLU A 102 23.81 13.33 -1.30
N HIS A 103 23.38 13.34 -2.56
CA HIS A 103 22.00 13.68 -2.92
C HIS A 103 20.99 12.68 -2.33
N LYS A 104 21.34 11.38 -2.29
CA LYS A 104 20.50 10.36 -1.66
C LYS A 104 20.32 10.62 -0.17
N THR A 105 21.40 10.94 0.53
CA THR A 105 21.34 11.31 1.95
C THR A 105 20.56 12.60 2.16
N SER A 106 20.77 13.63 1.34
CA SER A 106 20.05 14.90 1.41
C SER A 106 18.54 14.70 1.24
N MET A 107 18.10 13.92 0.26
CA MET A 107 16.70 13.56 0.07
C MET A 107 16.11 12.80 1.26
N THR A 108 16.86 11.85 1.83
CA THR A 108 16.43 11.13 3.05
C THR A 108 16.20 12.11 4.21
N THR A 109 17.14 13.02 4.45
CA THR A 109 17.02 14.03 5.51
C THR A 109 15.83 14.96 5.26
N GLU A 110 15.61 15.39 4.02
CA GLU A 110 14.50 16.25 3.63
C GLU A 110 13.13 15.62 3.92
N ILE A 111 12.99 14.33 3.62
CA ILE A 111 11.77 13.57 3.90
C ILE A 111 11.51 13.48 5.40
N VAL A 112 12.53 13.15 6.20
CA VAL A 112 12.39 13.07 7.67
C VAL A 112 12.01 14.43 8.26
N ASN A 113 12.65 15.50 7.80
CA ASN A 113 12.33 16.87 8.24
C ASN A 113 10.91 17.27 7.83
N THR A 114 10.44 16.83 6.66
CA THR A 114 9.07 17.10 6.20
C THR A 114 8.05 16.43 7.10
N VAL A 115 8.24 15.14 7.45
CA VAL A 115 7.37 14.44 8.41
C VAL A 115 7.34 15.18 9.76
N LYS A 116 8.50 15.59 10.28
CA LYS A 116 8.59 16.34 11.54
C LYS A 116 7.92 17.71 11.48
N ARG A 117 8.05 18.43 10.35
CA ARG A 117 7.37 19.73 10.14
C ARG A 117 5.84 19.61 10.12
N HIS A 118 5.32 18.47 9.68
CA HIS A 118 3.88 18.18 9.76
C HIS A 118 3.42 17.71 11.15
N GLY A 119 4.31 17.70 12.16
CA GLY A 119 3.99 17.25 13.51
C GLY A 119 4.01 15.72 13.67
N GLY A 120 4.44 14.98 12.65
CA GLY A 120 4.54 13.52 12.71
C GLY A 120 5.84 13.07 13.36
N ARG A 121 5.75 12.04 14.21
CA ARG A 121 6.91 11.36 14.81
C ARG A 121 7.09 9.98 14.19
N PHE A 122 8.30 9.44 14.30
CA PHE A 122 8.52 8.05 13.93
C PHE A 122 8.40 7.20 15.20
N LEU A 123 7.49 6.24 15.19
CA LEU A 123 7.21 5.38 16.34
C LEU A 123 7.61 3.94 16.04
N LYS A 124 8.20 3.25 17.00
CA LYS A 124 8.50 1.83 16.92
C LYS A 124 7.86 1.12 18.10
N LEU A 125 7.26 -0.04 17.82
CA LEU A 125 6.65 -0.87 18.86
C LEU A 125 7.76 -1.64 19.58
N GLU A 126 7.91 -1.41 20.89
CA GLU A 126 8.83 -2.12 21.76
C GLU A 126 7.99 -2.86 22.82
N GLY A 127 7.84 -4.18 22.64
CA GLY A 127 6.97 -5.00 23.49
C GLY A 127 5.49 -4.63 23.34
N SER A 128 5.00 -3.78 24.24
CA SER A 128 3.59 -3.38 24.34
C SER A 128 3.36 -1.87 24.22
N PHE A 129 4.41 -1.06 24.08
CA PHE A 129 4.28 0.40 23.99
C PHE A 129 5.01 0.96 22.77
N TRP A 130 4.57 2.14 22.35
CA TRP A 130 5.18 2.87 21.24
C TRP A 130 6.28 3.80 21.73
N ARG A 131 7.49 3.61 21.23
CA ARG A 131 8.63 4.49 21.51
C ARG A 131 8.92 5.38 20.31
N GLU A 132 9.18 6.65 20.56
CA GLU A 132 9.73 7.55 19.55
C GLU A 132 11.15 7.12 19.17
N VAL A 133 11.40 6.94 17.87
CA VAL A 133 12.72 6.51 17.41
C VAL A 133 13.65 7.69 17.14
N ASP A 134 14.94 7.42 17.29
CA ASP A 134 15.99 8.36 16.94
C ASP A 134 16.01 8.70 15.44
N GLN A 135 16.61 9.84 15.11
CA GLN A 135 16.81 10.32 13.75
C GLN A 135 17.49 9.27 12.86
N SER A 136 18.46 8.51 13.39
CA SER A 136 19.14 7.45 12.64
C SER A 136 18.16 6.36 12.16
N CYS A 137 17.28 5.89 13.05
CA CYS A 137 16.24 4.91 12.71
C CYS A 137 15.23 5.46 11.70
N ALA A 138 14.86 6.74 11.82
CA ALA A 138 13.99 7.40 10.85
C ALA A 138 14.64 7.45 9.45
N HIS A 139 15.93 7.80 9.38
CA HIS A 139 16.70 7.80 8.14
C HIS A 139 16.77 6.41 7.49
N GLU A 140 16.98 5.36 8.28
CA GLU A 140 17.00 3.98 7.80
C GLU A 140 15.65 3.58 7.21
N LYS A 141 14.55 3.91 7.90
CA LYS A 141 13.19 3.64 7.43
C LYS A 141 12.90 4.32 6.10
N VAL A 142 13.25 5.60 5.97
CA VAL A 142 13.11 6.35 4.71
C VAL A 142 13.96 5.74 3.61
N SER A 143 15.23 5.47 3.90
CA SER A 143 16.16 4.89 2.93
C SER A 143 15.71 3.50 2.46
N HIS A 144 15.15 2.69 3.36
CA HIS A 144 14.59 1.38 3.02
C HIS A 144 13.32 1.52 2.16
N ALA A 145 12.44 2.46 2.51
CA ALA A 145 11.23 2.74 1.75
C ALA A 145 11.54 3.23 0.32
N LEU A 146 12.49 4.16 0.16
CA LEU A 146 12.94 4.66 -1.15
C LEU A 146 13.55 3.55 -2.02
N ARG A 147 14.39 2.69 -1.44
CA ARG A 147 14.97 1.53 -2.15
C ARG A 147 13.94 0.50 -2.58
N SER A 148 12.87 0.35 -1.79
CA SER A 148 11.80 -0.63 -2.04
C SER A 148 10.60 -0.04 -2.78
N ALA A 149 10.62 1.27 -3.08
CA ALA A 149 9.55 1.96 -3.78
C ALA A 149 9.45 1.45 -5.22
N LYS A 150 8.32 0.83 -5.54
CA LYS A 150 7.99 0.37 -6.89
C LYS A 150 7.21 1.44 -7.62
N ASP A 151 7.34 1.48 -8.95
CA ASP A 151 6.47 2.26 -9.81
C ASP A 151 5.01 1.83 -9.59
N PRO A 152 4.12 2.71 -9.06
CA PRO A 152 2.71 2.36 -8.92
C PRO A 152 2.05 2.17 -10.29
N ASN A 153 2.60 2.81 -11.33
CA ASN A 153 2.10 2.76 -12.71
C ASN A 153 2.62 1.54 -13.50
N LYS A 154 3.59 0.78 -12.98
CA LYS A 154 4.01 -0.45 -13.66
C LYS A 154 3.02 -1.56 -13.35
N ALA A 155 2.41 -2.10 -14.40
CA ALA A 155 1.57 -3.28 -14.30
C ALA A 155 2.34 -4.41 -13.60
N LYS A 156 1.78 -4.95 -12.53
CA LYS A 156 2.34 -6.16 -11.91
C LYS A 156 2.09 -7.32 -12.89
N PRO A 157 3.12 -8.07 -13.30
CA PRO A 157 2.88 -9.26 -14.09
C PRO A 157 1.94 -10.17 -13.29
N LYS A 158 0.83 -10.58 -13.91
CA LYS A 158 -0.08 -11.56 -13.30
C LYS A 158 0.76 -12.81 -13.02
N ARG A 159 0.98 -13.14 -11.75
CA ARG A 159 1.66 -14.38 -11.36
C ARG A 159 0.70 -15.54 -11.66
N THR A 160 0.63 -15.97 -12.91
CA THR A 160 0.14 -17.32 -13.20
C THR A 160 1.18 -18.26 -12.60
N ARG A 161 0.81 -19.03 -11.57
CA ARG A 161 1.66 -20.12 -11.13
C ARG A 161 1.64 -21.14 -12.27
N ASN A 162 2.57 -21.02 -13.22
CA ASN A 162 2.89 -22.12 -14.12
C ASN A 162 3.61 -23.14 -13.24
N VAL A 163 2.83 -23.98 -12.56
CA VAL A 163 3.35 -25.20 -11.95
C VAL A 163 3.50 -26.15 -13.13
N PRO A 164 4.73 -26.54 -13.53
CA PRO A 164 4.88 -27.62 -14.48
C PRO A 164 4.21 -28.84 -13.85
N ILE A 165 3.11 -29.30 -14.42
CA ILE A 165 2.52 -30.58 -14.04
C ILE A 165 3.53 -31.62 -14.51
N ARG A 166 4.42 -32.06 -13.61
CA ARG A 166 5.28 -33.19 -13.89
C ARG A 166 4.34 -34.38 -14.13
N PRO A 167 4.48 -35.13 -15.22
CA PRO A 167 3.76 -36.39 -15.33
C PRO A 167 4.08 -37.25 -14.08
N PRO A 168 3.08 -37.92 -13.48
CA PRO A 168 3.32 -38.78 -12.34
C PRO A 168 4.43 -39.78 -12.67
N SER A 169 5.31 -40.05 -11.71
CA SER A 169 6.32 -41.09 -11.88
C SER A 169 5.69 -42.47 -11.99
N ASP A 170 6.37 -43.43 -12.61
CA ASP A 170 5.88 -44.80 -12.76
C ASP A 170 5.43 -45.45 -11.44
N GLU A 171 6.09 -45.09 -10.32
CA GLU A 171 5.72 -45.51 -8.96
C GLU A 171 4.39 -44.88 -8.50
N GLU A 172 4.19 -43.59 -8.80
CA GLU A 172 2.95 -42.87 -8.50
C GLU A 172 1.80 -43.36 -9.40
N GLU A 173 2.07 -43.66 -10.68
CA GLU A 173 1.09 -44.26 -11.58
C GLU A 173 0.65 -45.65 -11.11
N ARG A 174 1.60 -46.48 -10.65
CA ARG A 174 1.28 -47.78 -10.04
C ARG A 174 0.43 -47.62 -8.79
N PHE A 175 0.76 -46.65 -7.93
CA PHE A 175 -0.03 -46.37 -6.74
C PHE A 175 -1.47 -45.95 -7.09
N PHE A 176 -1.64 -45.07 -8.09
CA PHE A 176 -2.97 -44.68 -8.57
C PHE A 176 -3.73 -45.84 -9.21
N GLN A 177 -3.07 -46.72 -9.96
CA GLN A 177 -3.71 -47.89 -10.54
C GLN A 177 -4.15 -48.91 -9.48
N ILE A 178 -3.35 -49.11 -8.43
CA ILE A 178 -3.71 -49.99 -7.31
C ILE A 178 -4.92 -49.42 -6.55
N LEU A 179 -4.95 -48.11 -6.28
CA LEU A 179 -6.07 -47.43 -5.63
C LEU A 179 -7.37 -47.47 -6.47
N LEU A 180 -7.26 -47.40 -7.80
CA LEU A 180 -8.41 -47.56 -8.69
C LEU A 180 -8.90 -49.01 -8.74
N ALA A 181 -7.98 -49.99 -8.68
CA ALA A 181 -8.33 -51.40 -8.67
C ALA A 181 -9.03 -51.82 -7.37
N ASP A 182 -8.65 -51.24 -6.23
CA ASP A 182 -9.33 -51.47 -4.93
C ASP A 182 -10.72 -50.81 -4.83
N GLN A 183 -11.08 -49.93 -5.77
CA GLN A 183 -12.41 -49.33 -5.85
C GLN A 183 -13.43 -50.16 -6.66
N GLN A 184 -13.02 -51.32 -7.20
CA GLN A 184 -13.85 -52.15 -8.07
C GLN A 184 -14.11 -53.57 -7.53
N VAL A 185 -14.00 -53.78 -6.22
CA VAL A 185 -14.48 -55.03 -5.58
C VAL A 185 -15.71 -54.72 -4.72
N ILE A 186 -16.88 -54.75 -5.38
CA ILE A 186 -18.17 -55.14 -4.79
C ILE A 186 -18.67 -56.33 -5.61
#